data_AF-A0A380DSP5-F1
#
_entry.id   AF-A0A380DSP5-F1
#
_cell.length_a   1.000
_cell.length_b   1.000
_cell.length_c   1.000
_cell.angle_alpha   90.00
_cell.angle_beta   90.00
_cell.angle_gamma   90.00
#
_symmetry.space_group_name_H-M   'P 1'
#
loop_
_entity.id
_entity.type
_entity.pdbx_description
1 polymer ?
#
loop_
_entity_poly.entity_id
_entity_poly.type
_entity_poly.pdbx_seq_one_letter_code
_entity_poly.pdbx_strand_id
1 'polypeptide(L)'
;MRRIIQEYQDAEGNLKIDQDIINDVKEADRIYVIAAGTSYHAGLVGKEFLEKWAGVPTEVHVASEFVYNMPLLSEKPLFVYISQIR
;
A
#
# COMPACT_ATOMS: atom_id res chain seq x y z
N MET A 1 0.25 -6.06 15.77
CA MET A 1 1.44 -5.73 14.96
C MET A 1 2.58 -6.73 15.15
N ARG A 2 3.07 -6.96 16.38
CA ARG A 2 4.16 -7.92 16.68
C ARG A 2 3.98 -9.32 16.04
N ARG A 3 2.77 -9.88 16.09
CA ARG A 3 2.48 -11.21 15.52
C ARG A 3 2.55 -11.26 13.99
N ILE A 4 2.16 -10.19 13.28
CA ILE A 4 2.26 -10.13 11.81
C ILE A 4 3.73 -9.99 11.41
N ILE A 5 4.48 -9.12 12.10
CA ILE A 5 5.91 -8.92 11.84
C ILE A 5 6.69 -10.24 11.96
N GLN A 6 6.35 -11.08 12.94
CA GLN A 6 6.98 -12.38 13.13
C GLN A 6 6.78 -13.36 11.96
N GLU A 7 5.63 -13.31 11.27
CA GLU A 7 5.37 -14.16 10.10
C GLU A 7 6.20 -13.74 8.88
N TYR A 8 6.60 -12.47 8.82
CA TYR A 8 7.41 -11.91 7.75
C TYR A 8 8.86 -11.68 8.18
N GLN A 9 9.30 -12.27 9.30
CA GLN A 9 10.69 -12.24 9.74
C GLN A 9 11.42 -13.54 9.37
N ASP A 10 12.68 -13.43 8.97
CA ASP A 10 13.57 -14.58 8.85
C ASP A 10 14.05 -15.06 10.23
N ALA A 11 14.84 -16.14 10.25
CA ALA A 11 15.40 -16.71 11.49
C ALA A 11 16.36 -15.76 12.23
N GLU A 12 16.81 -14.69 11.58
CA GLU A 12 17.74 -13.68 12.10
C GLU A 12 17.00 -12.40 12.56
N GLY A 13 15.69 -12.34 12.37
CA GLY A 13 14.83 -11.23 12.77
C GLY A 13 14.70 -10.11 11.73
N ASN A 14 15.25 -10.29 10.52
CA ASN A 14 15.10 -9.33 9.43
C ASN A 14 13.76 -9.56 8.72
N LEU A 15 13.16 -8.46 8.25
CA LEU A 15 11.95 -8.54 7.44
C LEU A 15 12.29 -9.15 6.07
N LYS A 16 11.64 -10.26 5.73
CA LYS A 16 11.71 -10.90 4.42
C LYS A 16 10.76 -10.20 3.46
N ILE A 17 11.19 -9.03 2.97
CA ILE A 17 10.49 -8.28 1.92
C ILE A 17 11.39 -8.30 0.68
N ASP A 18 10.79 -8.52 -0.48
CA ASP A 18 11.51 -8.44 -1.75
C ASP A 18 12.08 -7.03 -1.96
N GLN A 19 13.33 -6.94 -2.37
CA GLN A 19 13.99 -5.64 -2.61
C GLN A 19 13.35 -4.91 -3.78
N ASP A 20 12.80 -5.63 -4.76
CA ASP A 20 12.13 -5.02 -5.90
C ASP A 20 10.87 -4.25 -5.45
N ILE A 21 10.11 -4.80 -4.49
CA ILE A 21 8.94 -4.11 -3.90
C ILE A 21 9.38 -2.84 -3.18
N ILE A 22 10.50 -2.87 -2.47
CA ILE A 22 11.01 -1.69 -1.76
C ILE A 22 11.42 -0.60 -2.75
N ASN A 23 12.06 -0.98 -3.86
CA ASN A 23 12.47 -0.05 -4.90
C ASN A 23 11.27 0.56 -5.62
N ASP A 24 10.27 -0.25 -6.00
CA ASP A 24 9.04 0.21 -6.64
C ASP A 24 8.30 1.24 -5.77
N VAL A 25 8.22 1.01 -4.45
CA VAL A 25 7.60 1.97 -3.51
C VAL A 25 8.39 3.27 -3.42
N LYS A 26 9.73 3.22 -3.47
CA LYS A 26 10.59 4.41 -3.40
C LYS A 26 10.60 5.22 -4.70
N GLU A 27 10.48 4.55 -5.83
CA GLU A 27 10.50 5.19 -7.16
C GLU A 27 9.13 5.74 -7.57
N ALA A 28 8.06 5.29 -6.91
CA ALA A 28 6.73 5.80 -7.10
C ALA A 28 6.62 7.29 -6.71
N ASP A 29 6.05 8.10 -7.60
CA ASP A 29 5.75 9.50 -7.30
C ASP A 29 4.42 9.67 -6.54
N ARG A 30 3.57 8.64 -6.56
CA ARG A 30 2.31 8.56 -5.84
C ARG A 30 1.85 7.11 -5.69
N ILE A 31 1.26 6.81 -4.53
CA ILE A 31 0.63 5.52 -4.26
C ILE A 31 -0.89 5.66 -4.32
N TYR A 32 -1.54 4.77 -5.07
CA TYR A 32 -3.00 4.64 -5.15
C TYR A 32 -3.42 3.34 -4.51
N VAL A 33 -3.97 3.42 -3.29
CA VAL A 33 -4.52 2.28 -2.57
C VAL A 33 -5.96 2.04 -3.03
N ILE A 34 -6.21 0.89 -3.65
CA ILE A 34 -7.52 0.50 -4.16
C ILE A 34 -8.09 -0.61 -3.28
N ALA A 35 -9.20 -0.34 -2.59
CA ALA A 35 -9.75 -1.27 -1.61
C ALA A 35 -11.27 -1.09 -1.43
N ALA A 36 -11.92 -2.03 -0.73
CA ALA A 36 -13.35 -1.97 -0.41
C ALA A 36 -13.61 -2.34 1.06
N GLY A 37 -14.67 -1.74 1.65
CA GLY A 37 -15.12 -2.07 3.02
C GLY A 37 -14.01 -1.93 4.06
N THR A 38 -13.80 -2.97 4.88
CA THR A 38 -12.77 -2.97 5.93
C THR A 38 -11.36 -2.75 5.39
N SER A 39 -11.04 -3.26 4.20
CA SER A 39 -9.74 -3.03 3.56
C SER A 39 -9.51 -1.57 3.22
N TYR A 40 -10.56 -0.82 2.87
CA TYR A 40 -10.48 0.61 2.63
C TYR A 40 -10.10 1.37 3.90
N HIS A 41 -10.72 1.02 5.04
CA HIS A 41 -10.35 1.59 6.34
C HIS A 41 -8.91 1.25 6.74
N ALA A 42 -8.44 0.02 6.45
CA ALA A 42 -7.04 -0.33 6.65
C ALA A 42 -6.11 0.51 5.75
N GLY A 43 -6.51 0.78 4.50
CA GLY A 43 -5.82 1.67 3.58
C GLY A 43 -5.69 3.09 4.11
N LEU A 44 -6.74 3.65 4.73
CA LEU A 44 -6.69 4.98 5.36
C LEU A 44 -5.66 5.06 6.49
N VAL A 45 -5.55 4.02 7.30
CA VAL A 45 -4.51 3.93 8.33
C VAL A 45 -3.12 3.74 7.69
N GLY A 46 -3.03 2.92 6.65
CA GLY A 46 -1.80 2.66 5.88
C GLY A 46 -1.22 3.91 5.23
N LYS A 47 -2.09 4.77 4.69
CA LYS A 47 -1.73 6.07 4.09
C LYS A 47 -0.87 6.91 5.03
N GLU A 48 -1.22 6.99 6.31
CA GLU A 48 -0.46 7.76 7.29
C GLU A 48 0.99 7.29 7.41
N PHE A 49 1.24 5.97 7.31
CA PHE A 49 2.59 5.42 7.37
C PHE A 49 3.35 5.67 6.07
N LEU A 50 2.70 5.49 4.91
CA LEU A 50 3.30 5.74 3.61
C LEU A 50 3.70 7.20 3.44
N GLU A 51 2.84 8.14 3.86
CA GLU A 51 3.15 9.57 3.78
C GLU A 51 4.18 10.01 4.84
N LYS A 52 4.02 9.60 6.11
CA LYS A 52 4.90 10.09 7.18
C LYS A 52 6.26 9.43 7.23
N TRP A 53 6.36 8.16 6.83
CA TRP A 53 7.61 7.39 6.96
C TRP A 53 8.31 7.19 5.62
N ALA A 54 7.55 6.86 4.56
CA ALA A 54 8.15 6.70 3.23
C ALA A 54 8.21 8.03 2.44
N GLY A 55 7.45 9.05 2.84
CA GLY A 55 7.45 10.36 2.17
C GLY A 55 6.74 10.36 0.82
N VAL A 56 5.98 9.31 0.50
CA VAL A 56 5.31 9.16 -0.80
C VAL A 56 3.84 9.56 -0.68
N PRO A 57 3.36 10.56 -1.46
CA PRO A 57 1.97 10.96 -1.47
C PRO A 57 1.05 9.75 -1.71
N THR A 58 0.03 9.57 -0.88
CA THR A 58 -0.83 8.37 -0.95
C THR A 58 -2.31 8.75 -1.00
N GLU A 59 -3.04 8.14 -1.94
CA GLU A 59 -4.49 8.24 -2.06
C GLU A 59 -5.14 6.90 -1.79
N VAL A 60 -6.31 6.91 -1.16
CA VAL A 60 -7.07 5.69 -0.87
C VAL A 60 -8.43 5.84 -1.54
N HIS A 61 -8.75 4.90 -2.42
CA HIS A 61 -9.93 4.95 -3.26
C HIS A 61 -10.81 3.72 -3.03
N VAL A 62 -12.13 3.94 -3.06
CA VAL A 62 -13.11 2.86 -3.05
C VAL A 62 -13.07 2.17 -4.42
N ALA A 63 -12.76 0.88 -4.44
CA ALA A 63 -12.53 0.12 -5.68
C ALA A 63 -13.71 0.20 -6.66
N SER A 64 -14.95 0.15 -6.16
CA SER A 64 -16.15 0.25 -6.98
C SER A 64 -16.34 1.62 -7.62
N GLU A 65 -15.79 2.69 -7.05
CA GLU A 65 -15.87 4.04 -7.63
C GLU A 65 -14.71 4.31 -8.58
N PHE A 66 -13.51 3.87 -8.21
CA PHE A 66 -12.28 4.07 -8.98
C PHE A 66 -12.36 3.49 -10.40
N VAL A 67 -13.05 2.35 -10.57
CA VAL A 67 -13.16 1.70 -11.88
C VAL A 67 -14.05 2.48 -12.85
N TYR A 68 -15.06 3.22 -12.35
CA TYR A 68 -15.97 4.00 -13.18
C TYR A 68 -15.55 5.46 -13.33
N ASN A 69 -14.74 5.96 -12.41
CA ASN A 69 -14.26 7.34 -12.40
C ASN A 69 -12.78 7.40 -12.04
N MET A 70 -11.94 6.89 -12.94
CA MET A 70 -10.50 6.90 -12.75
C MET A 70 -9.97 8.34 -12.82
N PRO A 71 -9.28 8.84 -11.77
CA PRO A 71 -8.73 10.19 -11.77
C PRO A 71 -7.50 10.28 -12.69
N LEU A 72 -7.02 11.52 -12.90
CA LEU A 72 -5.71 11.72 -13.52
C LEU A 72 -4.63 11.05 -12.66
N LEU A 73 -3.81 10.25 -13.32
CA LEU A 73 -2.72 9.53 -12.68
C LEU A 73 -1.43 10.37 -12.72
N SER A 74 -0.57 10.14 -11.74
CA SER A 74 0.79 10.66 -11.73
C SER A 74 1.66 9.98 -12.80
N GLU A 75 2.92 10.40 -12.97
CA GLU A 75 3.80 9.86 -14.02
C GLU A 75 4.32 8.46 -13.67
N LYS A 76 4.53 8.17 -12.38
CA LYS A 76 4.99 6.88 -11.86
C LYS A 76 4.08 6.34 -10.75
N PRO A 77 2.80 6.04 -11.07
CA PRO A 77 1.84 5.62 -10.08
C PRO A 77 2.11 4.18 -9.63
N LEU A 78 2.13 3.93 -8.32
CA LEU A 78 2.11 2.59 -7.75
C LEU A 78 0.72 2.26 -7.24
N PHE A 79 0.13 1.19 -7.74
CA PHE A 79 -1.18 0.71 -7.30
C PHE A 79 -1.05 -0.38 -6.24
N VAL A 80 -1.67 -0.16 -5.08
CA VAL A 80 -1.70 -1.13 -3.98
C VAL A 80 -3.12 -1.63 -3.78
N TYR A 81 -3.36 -2.88 -4.11
CA TYR A 81 -4.67 -3.51 -3.94
C TYR A 81 -4.74 -4.21 -2.59
N ILE A 82 -5.63 -3.76 -1.70
CA ILE A 82 -5.85 -4.39 -0.40
C ILE A 82 -7.16 -5.17 -0.44
N SER A 83 -7.06 -6.50 -0.42
CA SER A 83 -8.20 -7.38 -0.40
C SER A 83 -7.99 -8.50 0.62
N GLN A 84 -9.01 -8.74 1.43
CA GLN A 84 -9.08 -9.95 2.24
C GLN A 84 -9.85 -10.99 1.44
N ILE A 85 -9.16 -11.68 0.53
CA ILE A 85 -9.72 -12.89 -0.08
C ILE A 85 -9.37 -14.02 0.86
N ARG A 86 -10.36 -14.54 1.55
CA ARG A 86 -10.27 -15.82 2.22
C ARG A 86 -10.85 -16.89 1.31
#